data_AF-A0A954NR52-F1
#
_entry.id   AF-A0A954NR52-F1
#
_cell.length_a   1.000
_cell.length_b   1.000
_cell.length_c   1.000
_cell.angle_alpha   90.00
_cell.angle_beta   90.00
_cell.angle_gamma   90.00
#
_symmetry.space_group_name_H-M   'P 1'
#
loop_
_entity.id
_entity.type
_entity.pdbx_description
1 polymer ?
#
loop_
_entity_poly.entity_id
_entity_poly.type
_entity_poly.pdbx_seq_one_letter_code
_entity_poly.pdbx_strand_id
1 'polypeptide(L)'
;MKILTQWLLALISVGACLLAIVLPLTGEDESPPSNHLQPIHVGTFDAEIADNFGPSDGLPTKDIRSIAITADEWVYVGTSRGLARQQNGEWQLSTDYDGPVELLAADGDSIIGVAAGGIYRVDDGEPELLAELPAELQAADEFNSLAVGTTILLGTKSGLYDLTAGEGLQVVEPLNSLLGEDKDIRQVAVAADGRRAVAAGGGLFVSTEGQDWHALSPAQGSQSWAPRDVKGVTFDADDRLWFASPQGIGVQTTDGWQLFTGQEGLSYNDFTLAAPGEAGVVWFGTHKGAIRFDGKTFEYRQAPRWLPAEEVRGIAVNSDGDAWFATPEGVGEIERRPTTLAEKAKFFEDEIDAYHRRTPFGYVLDVHLKNAGDKSEFTQHDSDNDGLWTSMYGAGECFAYGATKNPKAKERATAAFEAVRFLSEVTQGGSHPAPPGFPARTILPTSGPNPNEQ
;
A
#
# COMPACT_ATOMS: atom_id res chain seq x y z
N MET A 1 -11.98 -5.05 -27.91
CA MET A 1 -13.04 -4.03 -27.75
C MET A 1 -12.78 -3.01 -26.63
N LYS A 2 -12.12 -3.37 -25.51
CA LYS A 2 -11.76 -2.42 -24.42
C LYS A 2 -10.57 -1.49 -24.72
N ILE A 3 -9.63 -1.91 -25.58
CA ILE A 3 -8.47 -1.08 -25.98
C ILE A 3 -8.92 0.09 -26.87
N LEU A 4 -9.90 -0.11 -27.75
CA LEU A 4 -10.43 0.97 -28.60
C LEU A 4 -11.10 2.09 -27.79
N THR A 5 -11.64 1.79 -26.60
CA THR A 5 -12.36 2.75 -25.76
C THR A 5 -11.41 3.69 -25.02
N GLN A 6 -10.22 3.24 -24.61
CA GLN A 6 -9.18 4.10 -24.00
C GLN A 6 -8.54 5.04 -25.03
N TRP A 7 -8.32 4.57 -26.26
CA TRP A 7 -7.86 5.41 -27.37
C TRP A 7 -8.89 6.47 -27.74
N LEU A 8 -10.19 6.13 -27.76
CA LEU A 8 -11.26 7.09 -28.03
C LEU A 8 -11.34 8.17 -26.95
N LEU A 9 -11.19 7.82 -25.66
CA LEU A 9 -11.20 8.79 -24.55
C LEU A 9 -9.97 9.70 -24.56
N ALA A 10 -8.78 9.20 -24.90
CA ALA A 10 -7.59 10.03 -25.06
C ALA A 10 -7.70 10.98 -26.27
N LEU A 11 -8.25 10.51 -27.40
CA LEU A 11 -8.53 11.34 -28.58
C LEU A 11 -9.66 12.35 -28.34
N ILE A 12 -10.66 12.03 -27.52
CA ILE A 12 -11.71 12.96 -27.12
C ILE A 12 -11.16 14.01 -26.16
N SER A 13 -10.25 13.66 -25.24
CA SER A 13 -9.63 14.62 -24.32
C SER A 13 -8.64 15.56 -25.03
N VAL A 14 -7.80 15.02 -25.93
CA VAL A 14 -6.89 15.83 -26.77
C VAL A 14 -7.68 16.64 -27.81
N GLY A 15 -8.72 16.05 -28.40
CA GLY A 15 -9.62 16.72 -29.35
C GLY A 15 -10.50 17.80 -28.71
N ALA A 16 -10.95 17.62 -27.47
CA ALA A 16 -11.68 18.66 -26.71
C ALA A 16 -10.75 19.80 -26.26
N CYS A 17 -9.49 19.49 -25.89
CA CYS A 17 -8.49 20.51 -25.60
C CYS A 17 -8.09 21.31 -26.85
N LEU A 18 -7.96 20.66 -28.02
CA LEU A 18 -7.70 21.34 -29.29
C LEU A 18 -8.92 22.09 -29.83
N LEU A 19 -10.16 21.59 -29.66
CA LEU A 19 -11.36 22.34 -30.02
C LEU A 19 -11.51 23.63 -29.20
N ALA A 20 -11.03 23.65 -27.95
CA ALA A 20 -10.98 24.86 -27.14
C ALA A 20 -9.90 25.86 -27.61
N ILE A 21 -8.89 25.41 -28.35
CA ILE A 21 -7.79 26.23 -28.89
C ILE A 21 -8.06 26.67 -30.34
N VAL A 22 -8.94 25.97 -31.08
CA VAL A 22 -9.22 26.19 -32.52
C VAL A 22 -10.70 26.54 -32.76
N LEU A 23 -11.30 27.37 -31.90
CA LEU A 23 -12.50 28.11 -32.30
C LEU A 23 -12.05 29.26 -33.24
N PRO A 24 -12.65 29.40 -34.44
CA PRO A 24 -12.27 30.46 -35.35
C PRO A 24 -12.61 31.82 -34.73
N LEU A 25 -11.64 32.73 -34.79
CA LEU A 25 -11.82 34.18 -34.70
C LEU A 25 -12.69 34.67 -35.87
N THR A 26 -13.94 34.23 -35.94
CA THR A 26 -14.98 34.79 -36.80
C THR A 26 -16.06 35.29 -35.87
N GLY A 27 -16.13 36.61 -35.74
CA GLY A 27 -16.88 37.29 -34.70
C GLY A 27 -18.33 36.88 -34.60
N GLU A 28 -18.72 36.52 -33.39
CA GLU A 28 -19.87 37.08 -32.70
C GLU A 28 -19.50 37.15 -31.21
N ASP A 29 -19.76 38.31 -30.61
CA ASP A 29 -19.43 38.69 -29.24
C ASP A 29 -20.41 37.99 -28.28
N GLU A 30 -20.30 36.66 -28.15
CA GLU A 30 -20.94 35.97 -27.03
C GLU A 30 -19.94 35.89 -25.89
N SER A 31 -20.08 36.84 -24.96
CA SER A 31 -19.42 36.80 -23.66
C SER A 31 -19.65 35.41 -23.04
N PRO A 32 -18.62 34.67 -22.65
CA PRO A 32 -18.83 33.36 -22.02
C PRO A 32 -19.74 33.55 -20.80
N PRO A 33 -20.71 32.64 -20.57
CA PRO A 33 -21.64 32.78 -19.47
C PRO A 33 -20.86 32.99 -18.19
N SER A 34 -21.21 34.05 -17.45
CA SER A 34 -20.62 34.42 -16.16
C SER A 34 -21.04 33.42 -15.08
N ASN A 35 -20.77 32.13 -15.29
CA ASN A 35 -20.65 31.21 -14.20
C ASN A 35 -19.33 31.55 -13.52
N HIS A 36 -19.43 32.36 -12.48
CA HIS A 36 -18.38 32.47 -11.48
C HIS A 36 -18.18 31.08 -10.87
N LEU A 37 -17.42 30.24 -11.56
CA LEU A 37 -16.87 29.02 -10.98
C LEU A 37 -16.02 29.50 -9.82
N GLN A 38 -16.55 29.35 -8.61
CA GLN A 38 -15.76 29.61 -7.43
C GLN A 38 -14.59 28.64 -7.46
N PRO A 39 -13.34 29.12 -7.38
CA PRO A 39 -12.20 28.24 -7.35
C PRO A 39 -12.33 27.29 -6.17
N ILE A 40 -12.30 25.98 -6.43
CA ILE A 40 -12.24 25.00 -5.35
C ILE A 40 -10.89 25.18 -4.65
N HIS A 41 -10.91 25.50 -3.36
CA HIS A 41 -9.71 25.54 -2.53
C HIS A 41 -9.58 24.19 -1.83
N VAL A 42 -8.67 23.35 -2.33
CA VAL A 42 -8.39 22.04 -1.73
C VAL A 42 -7.55 22.19 -0.46
N GLY A 43 -6.73 23.25 -0.36
CA GLY A 43 -5.86 23.47 0.80
C GLY A 43 -4.76 22.40 0.88
N THR A 44 -4.41 22.04 2.12
CA THR A 44 -3.52 20.91 2.42
C THR A 44 -4.35 19.63 2.49
N PHE A 45 -3.82 18.55 1.95
CA PHE A 45 -4.37 17.19 2.06
C PHE A 45 -3.23 16.20 2.32
N ASP A 46 -3.55 15.07 2.92
CA ASP A 46 -2.56 14.03 3.18
C ASP A 46 -2.32 13.21 1.92
N ALA A 47 -1.09 13.27 1.41
CA ALA A 47 -0.64 12.42 0.32
C ALA A 47 0.08 11.20 0.89
N GLU A 48 -0.36 10.03 0.46
CA GLU A 48 0.37 8.80 0.74
C GLU A 48 1.64 8.70 -0.08
N ILE A 49 2.72 8.30 0.59
CA ILE A 49 4.04 8.06 0.02
C ILE A 49 4.45 6.66 0.46
N ALA A 50 4.93 5.87 -0.51
CA ALA A 50 5.42 4.53 -0.25
C ALA A 50 6.94 4.53 -0.25
N ASP A 51 7.53 4.07 0.86
CA ASP A 51 8.95 3.84 1.02
C ASP A 51 9.19 2.35 1.28
N ASN A 52 10.32 1.81 0.82
CA ASN A 52 10.66 0.40 0.97
C ASN A 52 12.07 0.27 1.52
N PHE A 53 12.25 -0.61 2.50
CA PHE A 53 13.52 -0.84 3.17
C PHE A 53 13.99 -2.28 2.98
N GLY A 54 15.27 -2.44 2.65
CA GLY A 54 15.94 -3.73 2.50
C GLY A 54 17.33 -3.73 3.15
N PRO A 55 18.19 -4.71 2.80
CA PRO A 55 19.53 -4.80 3.38
C PRO A 55 20.44 -3.59 3.10
N SER A 56 20.19 -2.85 2.01
CA SER A 56 20.87 -1.59 1.71
C SER A 56 20.61 -0.50 2.75
N ASP A 57 19.48 -0.58 3.45
CA ASP A 57 18.98 0.42 4.40
C ASP A 57 19.32 0.05 5.86
N GLY A 58 20.00 -1.08 6.08
CA GLY A 58 20.47 -1.53 7.40
C GLY A 58 19.77 -2.78 7.94
N LEU A 59 18.76 -3.31 7.24
CA LEU A 59 18.12 -4.57 7.64
C LEU A 59 19.08 -5.77 7.50
N PRO A 60 19.03 -6.77 8.41
CA PRO A 60 19.92 -7.94 8.33
C PRO A 60 19.62 -8.88 7.15
N THR A 61 18.38 -8.85 6.65
CA THR A 61 17.87 -9.67 5.54
C THR A 61 16.59 -9.03 4.99
N LYS A 62 16.22 -9.40 3.77
CA LYS A 62 14.95 -9.00 3.13
C LYS A 62 13.74 -9.81 3.62
N ASP A 63 13.99 -10.97 4.22
CA ASP A 63 12.94 -11.88 4.65
C ASP A 63 12.38 -11.45 6.02
N ILE A 64 11.35 -10.60 5.97
CA ILE A 64 10.66 -10.06 7.15
C ILE A 64 9.49 -10.97 7.51
N ARG A 65 9.43 -11.39 8.77
CA ARG A 65 8.48 -12.40 9.26
C ARG A 65 7.37 -11.78 10.08
N SER A 66 7.69 -10.79 10.89
CA SER A 66 6.74 -10.09 11.73
C SER A 66 7.18 -8.64 11.95
N ILE A 67 6.23 -7.78 12.30
CA ILE A 67 6.44 -6.37 12.57
C ILE A 67 5.55 -5.93 13.71
N ALA A 68 6.07 -5.08 14.60
CA ALA A 68 5.35 -4.47 15.71
C ALA A 68 5.84 -3.05 15.94
N ILE A 69 4.97 -2.18 16.46
CA ILE A 69 5.32 -0.81 16.83
C ILE A 69 5.00 -0.63 18.31
N THR A 70 5.99 -0.21 19.08
CA THR A 70 5.86 0.05 20.52
C THR A 70 5.22 1.42 20.77
N ALA A 71 4.76 1.65 22.00
CA ALA A 71 4.09 2.89 22.39
C ALA A 71 5.01 4.14 22.36
N ASP A 72 6.33 3.94 22.35
CA ASP A 72 7.35 4.97 22.13
C ASP A 72 7.80 5.07 20.66
N GLU A 73 7.00 4.54 19.73
CA GLU A 73 7.11 4.70 18.27
C GLU A 73 8.34 4.01 17.64
N TRP A 74 8.94 3.03 18.31
CA TRP A 74 9.92 2.17 17.66
C TRP A 74 9.24 1.13 16.78
N VAL A 75 9.72 1.02 15.55
CA VAL A 75 9.33 -0.05 14.62
C VAL A 75 10.28 -1.22 14.81
N TYR A 76 9.77 -2.36 15.26
CA TYR A 76 10.52 -3.61 15.39
C TYR A 76 10.14 -4.60 14.30
N VAL A 77 11.13 -5.27 13.73
CA VAL A 77 10.93 -6.32 12.72
C VAL A 77 11.65 -7.61 13.10
N GLY A 78 10.88 -8.69 13.10
CA GLY A 78 11.38 -10.05 13.23
C GLY A 78 11.79 -10.54 11.86
N THR A 79 13.02 -11.03 11.73
CA THR A 79 13.59 -11.46 10.45
C THR A 79 14.13 -12.88 10.56
N SER A 80 14.44 -13.51 9.41
CA SER A 80 15.15 -14.80 9.42
C SER A 80 16.58 -14.75 9.95
N ARG A 81 17.09 -13.56 10.31
CA ARG A 81 18.45 -13.35 10.83
C ARG A 81 18.49 -12.54 12.12
N GLY A 82 17.39 -12.51 12.87
CA GLY A 82 17.31 -11.78 14.14
C GLY A 82 16.30 -10.66 14.12
N LEU A 83 16.43 -9.80 15.12
CA LEU A 83 15.58 -8.65 15.35
C LEU A 83 16.26 -7.38 14.83
N ALA A 84 15.54 -6.54 14.11
CA ALA A 84 15.98 -5.17 13.81
C ALA A 84 14.93 -4.18 14.30
N ARG A 85 15.36 -2.96 14.61
CA ARG A 85 14.48 -1.88 15.01
C ARG A 85 14.86 -0.57 14.34
N GLN A 86 13.89 0.31 14.15
CA GLN A 86 14.11 1.65 13.61
C GLN A 86 13.28 2.67 14.37
N GLN A 87 13.87 3.84 14.54
CA GLN A 87 13.18 5.09 14.85
C GLN A 87 13.85 6.19 14.02
N ASN A 88 13.07 7.10 13.44
CA ASN A 88 13.58 8.24 12.65
C ASN A 88 14.38 7.87 11.37
N GLY A 89 14.06 6.76 10.70
CA GLY A 89 14.65 6.45 9.39
C GLY A 89 15.93 5.60 9.41
N GLU A 90 16.46 5.23 10.58
CA GLU A 90 17.69 4.45 10.69
C GLU A 90 17.45 3.06 11.30
N TRP A 91 17.71 2.00 10.51
CA TRP A 91 17.65 0.61 10.98
C TRP A 91 18.86 0.23 11.84
N GLN A 92 18.58 -0.41 12.96
CA GLN A 92 19.56 -0.91 13.92
C GLN A 92 19.33 -2.41 14.14
N LEU A 93 20.38 -3.22 13.99
CA LEU A 93 20.35 -4.64 14.33
C LEU A 93 20.40 -4.79 15.85
N SER A 94 19.44 -5.49 16.45
CA SER A 94 19.59 -5.94 17.84
C SER A 94 20.59 -7.09 17.85
N THR A 95 21.61 -6.96 18.71
CA THR A 95 22.66 -7.96 18.88
C THR A 95 22.25 -9.14 19.75
N ASP A 96 21.04 -9.07 20.30
CA ASP A 96 20.64 -9.84 21.46
C ASP A 96 19.84 -11.08 21.05
N TYR A 97 19.50 -11.16 19.76
CA TYR A 97 18.91 -12.31 19.10
C TYR A 97 19.88 -12.95 18.12
N ASP A 98 20.43 -14.11 18.49
CA ASP A 98 21.14 -14.97 17.55
C ASP A 98 20.16 -15.98 16.94
N GLY A 99 19.60 -15.66 15.77
CA GLY A 99 18.72 -16.55 15.01
C GLY A 99 17.38 -15.94 14.61
N PRO A 100 16.49 -16.72 13.98
CA PRO A 100 15.22 -16.19 13.47
C PRO A 100 14.26 -15.74 14.57
N VAL A 101 13.58 -14.62 14.32
CA VAL A 101 12.46 -14.12 15.14
C VAL A 101 11.19 -14.26 14.31
N GLU A 102 10.28 -15.10 14.78
CA GLU A 102 9.10 -15.56 14.01
C GLU A 102 7.92 -14.61 14.16
N LEU A 103 7.64 -14.17 15.39
CA LEU A 103 6.50 -13.33 15.73
C LEU A 103 6.92 -12.21 16.68
N LEU A 104 6.29 -11.06 16.53
CA LEU A 104 6.42 -9.89 17.40
C LEU A 104 5.03 -9.37 17.77
N ALA A 105 4.93 -8.83 18.98
CA ALA A 105 3.79 -8.03 19.44
C ALA A 105 4.29 -6.98 20.43
N ALA A 106 3.70 -5.78 20.40
CA ALA A 106 4.05 -4.73 21.35
C ALA A 106 3.40 -4.97 22.73
N ASP A 107 4.12 -4.59 23.78
CA ASP A 107 3.72 -4.59 25.19
C ASP A 107 4.13 -3.26 25.81
N GLY A 108 3.36 -2.20 25.52
CA GLY A 108 3.76 -0.83 25.86
C GLY A 108 5.01 -0.40 25.11
N ASP A 109 6.05 0.00 25.85
CA ASP A 109 7.36 0.43 25.30
C ASP A 109 8.27 -0.76 24.97
N SER A 110 7.80 -1.99 25.22
CA SER A 110 8.54 -3.24 25.01
C SER A 110 7.93 -4.07 23.89
N ILE A 111 8.65 -5.10 23.44
CA ILE A 111 8.09 -6.15 22.58
C ILE A 111 8.10 -7.50 23.27
N ILE A 112 7.14 -8.35 22.89
CA ILE A 112 7.18 -9.79 23.09
C ILE A 112 7.54 -10.42 21.75
N GLY A 113 8.57 -11.26 21.74
CA GLY A 113 9.05 -11.97 20.57
C GLY A 113 9.01 -13.49 20.74
N VAL A 114 8.63 -14.20 19.69
CA VAL A 114 8.80 -15.66 19.60
C VAL A 114 10.03 -15.94 18.74
N ALA A 115 11.02 -16.60 19.33
CA ALA A 115 12.27 -16.95 18.69
C ALA A 115 12.69 -18.38 19.08
N ALA A 116 13.80 -18.87 18.53
CA ALA A 116 14.26 -20.23 18.77
C ALA A 116 14.28 -20.59 20.27
N GLY A 117 13.44 -21.57 20.64
CA GLY A 117 13.36 -22.15 21.97
C GLY A 117 12.46 -21.45 22.99
N GLY A 118 11.91 -20.26 22.71
CA GLY A 118 11.16 -19.53 23.74
C GLY A 118 10.33 -18.33 23.29
N ILE A 119 9.60 -17.80 24.26
CA ILE A 119 8.92 -16.51 24.23
C ILE A 119 9.75 -15.56 25.08
N TYR A 120 10.08 -14.40 24.53
CA TYR A 120 10.99 -13.43 25.14
C TYR A 120 10.34 -12.05 25.23
N ARG A 121 10.65 -11.29 26.27
CA ARG A 121 10.40 -9.84 26.33
C ARG A 121 11.68 -9.09 25.97
N VAL A 122 11.56 -8.00 25.21
CA VAL A 122 12.67 -7.08 24.91
C VAL A 122 12.24 -5.68 25.23
N ASP A 123 13.02 -5.03 26.09
CA ASP A 123 12.85 -3.62 26.41
C ASP A 123 13.93 -2.83 25.62
N ASP A 124 15.13 -2.66 26.21
CA ASP A 124 16.23 -1.92 25.62
C ASP A 124 17.57 -2.67 25.74
N GLY A 125 17.64 -3.85 25.13
CA GLY A 125 18.93 -4.46 24.73
C GLY A 125 19.27 -5.84 25.29
N GLU A 126 18.42 -6.52 26.06
CA GLU A 126 18.63 -7.94 26.38
C GLU A 126 17.28 -8.67 26.47
N PRO A 127 17.09 -9.81 25.78
CA PRO A 127 15.86 -10.56 25.82
C PRO A 127 15.71 -11.31 27.15
N GLU A 128 14.61 -11.06 27.85
CA GLU A 128 14.19 -11.83 29.02
C GLU A 128 13.36 -13.04 28.56
N LEU A 129 13.83 -14.27 28.83
CA LEU A 129 13.04 -15.47 28.57
C LEU A 129 11.84 -15.54 29.51
N LEU A 130 10.63 -15.46 28.94
CA LEU A 130 9.38 -15.59 29.69
C LEU A 130 8.92 -17.05 29.81
N ALA A 131 9.08 -17.84 28.74
CA ALA A 131 8.73 -19.25 28.72
C ALA A 131 9.51 -20.03 27.65
N GLU A 132 9.90 -21.26 27.96
CA GLU A 132 10.40 -22.21 26.96
C GLU A 132 9.25 -22.76 26.10
N LEU A 133 9.52 -23.01 24.82
CA LEU A 133 8.57 -23.63 23.93
C LEU A 133 8.58 -25.17 24.10
N PRO A 134 7.40 -25.80 24.29
CA PRO A 134 7.27 -27.26 24.25
C PRO A 134 7.86 -27.86 22.97
N ALA A 135 8.30 -29.12 23.01
CA ALA A 135 8.97 -29.77 21.87
C ALA A 135 8.12 -29.79 20.59
N GLU A 136 6.80 -29.91 20.74
CA GLU A 136 5.81 -29.84 19.68
C GLU A 136 5.70 -28.45 19.03
N LEU A 137 6.12 -27.39 19.72
CA LEU A 137 6.11 -26.00 19.25
C LEU A 137 7.53 -25.50 18.94
N GLN A 138 8.45 -26.36 18.53
CA GLN A 138 9.82 -25.93 18.15
C GLN A 138 10.01 -25.76 16.63
N ALA A 139 9.01 -26.10 15.82
CA ALA A 139 9.06 -25.89 14.38
C ALA A 139 8.74 -24.43 14.02
N ALA A 140 9.58 -23.79 13.20
CA ALA A 140 9.43 -22.39 12.83
C ALA A 140 8.10 -22.08 12.10
N ASP A 141 7.57 -23.04 11.33
CA ASP A 141 6.32 -22.86 10.59
C ASP A 141 5.08 -23.15 11.42
N GLU A 142 5.22 -23.41 12.72
CA GLU A 142 4.10 -23.73 13.62
C GLU A 142 3.35 -22.48 14.07
N PHE A 143 4.01 -21.31 14.11
CA PHE A 143 3.44 -20.08 14.69
C PHE A 143 2.79 -19.20 13.63
N ASN A 144 1.59 -18.71 13.95
CA ASN A 144 0.82 -17.87 13.04
C ASN A 144 0.56 -16.46 13.60
N SER A 145 0.38 -16.31 14.91
CA SER A 145 0.01 -15.02 15.51
C SER A 145 0.39 -14.93 16.98
N LEU A 146 0.76 -13.73 17.41
CA LEU A 146 1.03 -13.37 18.80
C LEU A 146 0.19 -12.14 19.16
N ALA A 147 -0.42 -12.14 20.34
CA ALA A 147 -1.12 -10.96 20.86
C ALA A 147 -0.88 -10.82 22.36
N VAL A 148 -0.76 -9.58 22.83
CA VAL A 148 -0.47 -9.27 24.24
C VAL A 148 -1.68 -8.58 24.87
N GLY A 149 -2.07 -9.06 26.04
CA GLY A 149 -3.03 -8.43 26.93
C GLY A 149 -2.66 -8.72 28.38
N THR A 150 -3.63 -9.04 29.22
CA THR A 150 -3.34 -9.53 30.58
C THR A 150 -2.57 -10.85 30.59
N THR A 151 -2.70 -11.63 29.51
CA THR A 151 -1.89 -12.80 29.20
C THR A 151 -1.35 -12.66 27.78
N ILE A 152 -0.27 -13.38 27.48
CA ILE A 152 0.25 -13.48 26.11
C ILE A 152 -0.46 -14.64 25.42
N LEU A 153 -1.03 -14.41 24.24
CA LEU A 153 -1.71 -15.42 23.44
C LEU A 153 -0.84 -15.80 22.25
N LEU A 154 -0.59 -17.10 22.07
CA LEU A 154 0.15 -17.66 20.96
C LEU A 154 -0.78 -18.55 20.12
N GLY A 155 -1.10 -18.10 18.92
CA GLY A 155 -1.84 -18.86 17.93
C GLY A 155 -0.91 -19.69 17.05
N THR A 156 -1.15 -21.01 17.01
CA THR A 156 -0.35 -21.96 16.23
C THR A 156 -1.22 -22.81 15.31
N LYS A 157 -0.59 -23.61 14.44
CA LYS A 157 -1.29 -24.63 13.64
C LYS A 157 -1.98 -25.70 14.50
N SER A 158 -1.46 -25.94 15.70
CA SER A 158 -1.96 -26.94 16.65
C SER A 158 -2.99 -26.41 17.65
N GLY A 159 -3.25 -25.10 17.68
CA GLY A 159 -4.27 -24.49 18.53
C GLY A 159 -3.82 -23.19 19.19
N LEU A 160 -4.60 -22.74 20.17
CA LEU A 160 -4.29 -21.56 20.97
C LEU A 160 -3.60 -21.96 22.27
N TYR A 161 -2.57 -21.20 22.62
CA TYR A 161 -1.86 -21.27 23.88
C TYR A 161 -1.90 -19.92 24.58
N ASP A 162 -1.89 -19.92 25.91
CA ASP A 162 -1.75 -18.71 26.71
C ASP A 162 -0.58 -18.82 27.69
N LEU A 163 0.08 -17.69 27.92
CA LEU A 163 1.14 -17.52 28.89
C LEU A 163 0.70 -16.46 29.90
N THR A 164 0.45 -16.92 31.12
CA THR A 164 0.15 -16.09 32.29
C THR A 164 1.43 -15.86 33.07
N ALA A 165 1.62 -14.65 33.61
CA ALA A 165 2.81 -14.32 34.38
C ALA A 165 3.02 -15.31 35.56
N GLY A 166 4.20 -15.94 35.61
CA GLY A 166 4.56 -16.92 36.64
C GLY A 166 4.03 -18.34 36.37
N GLU A 167 3.25 -18.52 35.30
CA GLU A 167 2.83 -19.82 34.79
C GLU A 167 3.60 -20.10 33.49
N GLY A 168 3.86 -21.36 33.18
CA GLY A 168 4.40 -21.73 31.86
C GLY A 168 3.31 -21.65 30.79
N LEU A 169 3.70 -21.76 29.52
CA LEU A 169 2.76 -21.79 28.40
C LEU A 169 1.75 -22.94 28.56
N GLN A 170 0.45 -22.63 28.54
CA GLN A 170 -0.65 -23.57 28.69
C GLN A 170 -1.50 -23.66 27.42
N VAL A 171 -2.15 -24.81 27.22
CA VAL A 171 -3.12 -25.01 26.14
C VAL A 171 -4.46 -24.39 26.55
N VAL A 172 -5.08 -23.61 25.66
CA VAL A 172 -6.44 -23.08 25.85
C VAL A 172 -7.46 -24.17 25.50
N GLU A 173 -7.61 -25.16 26.38
CA GLU A 173 -8.44 -26.35 26.16
C GLU A 173 -9.90 -26.06 25.74
N PRO A 174 -10.61 -25.06 26.32
CA PRO A 174 -11.97 -24.77 25.91
C PRO A 174 -12.09 -24.36 24.45
N LEU A 175 -11.18 -23.51 23.95
CA LEU A 175 -11.17 -23.12 22.53
C LEU A 175 -10.69 -24.27 21.64
N ASN A 176 -9.61 -24.95 22.01
CA ASN A 176 -9.06 -26.05 21.22
C ASN A 176 -10.04 -27.22 21.08
N SER A 177 -10.92 -27.41 22.07
CA SER A 177 -12.04 -28.36 21.98
C SER A 177 -13.12 -27.91 21.00
N LEU A 178 -13.44 -26.60 20.95
CA LEU A 178 -14.42 -26.04 20.01
C LEU A 178 -13.93 -26.08 18.56
N LEU A 179 -12.63 -25.91 18.33
CA LEU A 179 -12.00 -25.99 17.01
C LEU A 179 -12.09 -27.41 16.39
N GLY A 180 -12.13 -28.45 17.24
CA GLY A 180 -12.22 -29.83 16.79
C GLY A 180 -10.95 -30.28 16.06
N GLU A 181 -11.12 -30.75 14.82
CA GLU A 181 -10.01 -31.28 14.00
C GLU A 181 -9.18 -30.18 13.31
N ASP A 182 -9.76 -29.00 13.08
CA ASP A 182 -9.09 -27.88 12.41
C ASP A 182 -8.72 -26.81 13.45
N LYS A 183 -7.56 -27.01 14.08
CA LYS A 183 -7.03 -26.16 15.16
C LYS A 183 -6.15 -25.03 14.66
N ASP A 184 -6.05 -24.83 13.35
CA ASP A 184 -5.13 -23.88 12.77
C ASP A 184 -5.58 -22.44 13.06
N ILE A 185 -4.94 -21.82 14.06
CA ILE A 185 -5.19 -20.44 14.46
C ILE A 185 -4.50 -19.53 13.47
N ARG A 186 -5.24 -18.70 12.73
CA ARG A 186 -4.67 -17.77 11.73
C ARG A 186 -4.27 -16.43 12.33
N GLN A 187 -5.12 -15.89 13.20
CA GLN A 187 -4.83 -14.63 13.88
C GLN A 187 -5.54 -14.56 15.23
N VAL A 188 -4.90 -13.91 16.20
CA VAL A 188 -5.45 -13.61 17.51
C VAL A 188 -5.42 -12.10 17.71
N ALA A 189 -6.48 -11.55 18.33
CA ALA A 189 -6.56 -10.14 18.71
C ALA A 189 -7.07 -9.99 20.14
N VAL A 190 -6.58 -8.97 20.84
CA VAL A 190 -6.99 -8.61 22.19
C VAL A 190 -7.42 -7.14 22.19
N ALA A 191 -8.60 -6.85 22.73
CA ALA A 191 -9.09 -5.50 22.92
C ALA A 191 -8.60 -4.93 24.26
N ALA A 192 -8.64 -3.61 24.41
CA ALA A 192 -8.23 -2.92 25.64
C ALA A 192 -9.07 -3.32 26.86
N ASP A 193 -10.33 -3.71 26.64
CA ASP A 193 -11.24 -4.20 27.69
C ASP A 193 -11.07 -5.69 28.05
N GLY A 194 -10.08 -6.37 27.44
CA GLY A 194 -9.77 -7.78 27.69
C GLY A 194 -10.57 -8.76 26.84
N ARG A 195 -11.47 -8.30 25.95
CA ARG A 195 -12.06 -9.18 24.94
C ARG A 195 -10.96 -9.77 24.05
N ARG A 196 -11.14 -11.03 23.67
CA ARG A 196 -10.23 -11.75 22.79
C ARG A 196 -11.00 -12.29 21.61
N ALA A 197 -10.39 -12.27 20.44
CA ALA A 197 -10.96 -12.83 19.23
C ALA A 197 -9.93 -13.67 18.49
N VAL A 198 -10.40 -14.72 17.84
CA VAL A 198 -9.59 -15.70 17.14
C VAL A 198 -10.18 -15.95 15.76
N ALA A 199 -9.37 -15.70 14.73
CA ALA A 199 -9.56 -16.19 13.38
C ALA A 199 -8.87 -17.56 13.24
N ALA A 200 -9.59 -18.57 12.79
CA ALA A 200 -9.07 -19.92 12.61
C ALA A 200 -9.62 -20.59 11.35
N GLY A 201 -8.98 -21.69 10.94
CA GLY A 201 -9.50 -22.61 9.92
C GLY A 201 -10.95 -23.05 10.22
N GLY A 202 -11.21 -23.40 11.49
CA GLY A 202 -12.51 -23.80 12.00
C GLY A 202 -13.57 -22.70 12.10
N GLY A 203 -13.19 -21.41 12.10
CA GLY A 203 -14.13 -20.28 12.14
C GLY A 203 -13.67 -19.05 12.92
N LEU A 204 -14.63 -18.22 13.35
CA LEU A 204 -14.43 -17.01 14.14
C LEU A 204 -14.90 -17.24 15.58
N PHE A 205 -14.05 -16.99 16.56
CA PHE A 205 -14.35 -17.20 17.98
C PHE A 205 -14.06 -15.97 18.81
N VAL A 206 -14.82 -15.76 19.89
CA VAL A 206 -14.58 -14.67 20.85
C VAL A 206 -14.65 -15.17 22.29
N SER A 207 -13.97 -14.44 23.17
CA SER A 207 -14.10 -14.57 24.61
C SER A 207 -14.14 -13.19 25.25
N THR A 208 -15.11 -12.94 26.12
CA THR A 208 -15.22 -11.66 26.85
C THR A 208 -14.52 -11.67 28.19
N GLU A 209 -14.36 -12.84 28.81
CA GLU A 209 -13.67 -13.01 30.09
C GLU A 209 -13.19 -14.46 30.27
N GLY A 210 -12.03 -14.66 30.88
CA GLY A 210 -11.61 -15.96 31.42
C GLY A 210 -11.24 -16.98 30.36
N GLN A 211 -12.02 -18.06 30.24
CA GLN A 211 -11.78 -19.17 29.31
C GLN A 211 -13.09 -19.57 28.59
N ASP A 212 -14.08 -18.68 28.60
CA ASP A 212 -15.37 -18.89 27.95
C ASP A 212 -15.32 -18.42 26.50
N TRP A 213 -15.37 -19.35 25.56
CA TRP A 213 -15.21 -19.12 24.12
C TRP A 213 -16.48 -19.46 23.36
N HIS A 214 -16.86 -18.58 22.42
CA HIS A 214 -18.06 -18.73 21.60
C HIS A 214 -17.73 -18.58 20.12
N ALA A 215 -18.25 -19.50 19.30
CA ALA A 215 -18.21 -19.35 17.85
C ALA A 215 -19.21 -18.28 17.39
N LEU A 216 -18.80 -17.42 16.45
CA LEU A 216 -19.65 -16.39 15.87
C LEU A 216 -20.16 -16.81 14.49
N SER A 217 -21.44 -16.51 14.24
CA SER A 217 -22.06 -16.57 12.91
C SER A 217 -22.59 -15.19 12.50
N PRO A 218 -21.73 -14.29 11.96
CA PRO A 218 -22.12 -12.94 11.56
C PRO A 218 -23.34 -12.92 10.62
N ALA A 219 -24.26 -11.98 10.82
CA ALA A 219 -25.47 -11.88 9.99
C ALA A 219 -25.93 -10.43 9.81
N GLN A 220 -26.27 -10.08 8.57
CA GLN A 220 -26.81 -8.79 8.15
C GLN A 220 -28.01 -8.99 7.23
N GLY A 221 -29.21 -8.63 7.70
CA GLY A 221 -30.45 -8.84 6.95
C GLY A 221 -30.67 -10.32 6.61
N SER A 222 -30.72 -10.66 5.31
CA SER A 222 -30.84 -12.05 4.85
C SER A 222 -29.48 -12.75 4.64
N GLN A 223 -28.36 -12.05 4.79
CA GLN A 223 -27.03 -12.64 4.73
C GLN A 223 -26.65 -13.15 6.12
N SER A 224 -26.19 -14.40 6.19
CA SER A 224 -25.61 -14.98 7.41
C SER A 224 -24.42 -15.83 7.00
N TRP A 225 -23.29 -15.58 7.64
CA TRP A 225 -22.04 -16.28 7.42
C TRP A 225 -21.77 -17.17 8.63
N ALA A 226 -21.50 -18.45 8.37
CA ALA A 226 -20.77 -19.32 9.29
C ALA A 226 -19.35 -19.42 8.72
N PRO A 227 -18.50 -18.39 8.94
CA PRO A 227 -17.26 -18.28 8.21
C PRO A 227 -16.34 -19.43 8.61
N ARG A 228 -15.64 -19.97 7.62
CA ARG A 228 -14.54 -20.93 7.76
C ARG A 228 -13.33 -20.34 7.07
N ASP A 229 -12.16 -20.81 7.44
CA ASP A 229 -10.89 -20.30 6.94
C ASP A 229 -10.79 -18.78 7.17
N VAL A 230 -11.14 -18.34 8.38
CA VAL A 230 -11.04 -16.93 8.76
C VAL A 230 -9.56 -16.58 8.82
N LYS A 231 -9.14 -15.58 8.05
CA LYS A 231 -7.73 -15.24 7.85
C LYS A 231 -7.26 -14.19 8.82
N GLY A 232 -8.10 -13.18 9.08
CA GLY A 232 -7.74 -12.06 9.92
C GLY A 232 -8.82 -11.69 10.92
N VAL A 233 -8.38 -11.18 12.08
CA VAL A 233 -9.25 -10.64 13.13
C VAL A 233 -8.54 -9.49 13.82
N THR A 234 -9.27 -8.41 14.14
CA THR A 234 -8.73 -7.29 14.91
C THR A 234 -9.84 -6.52 15.62
N PHE A 235 -9.47 -5.72 16.62
CA PHE A 235 -10.32 -4.69 17.21
C PHE A 235 -9.81 -3.34 16.75
N ASP A 236 -10.68 -2.53 16.15
CA ASP A 236 -10.29 -1.18 15.74
C ASP A 236 -10.22 -0.21 16.94
N ALA A 237 -9.81 1.03 16.68
CA ALA A 237 -9.69 2.07 17.71
C ALA A 237 -11.05 2.45 18.38
N ASP A 238 -12.18 2.03 17.80
CA ASP A 238 -13.52 2.18 18.38
C ASP A 238 -13.99 0.88 19.07
N ASP A 239 -13.07 -0.06 19.35
CA ASP A 239 -13.31 -1.34 20.03
C ASP A 239 -14.28 -2.29 19.28
N ARG A 240 -14.47 -2.07 17.97
CA ARG A 240 -15.30 -2.90 17.11
C ARG A 240 -14.52 -4.11 16.60
N LEU A 241 -15.15 -5.28 16.65
CA LEU A 241 -14.56 -6.52 16.14
C LEU A 241 -14.66 -6.57 14.62
N TRP A 242 -13.52 -6.67 13.96
CA TRP A 242 -13.40 -6.91 12.53
C TRP A 242 -12.88 -8.31 12.25
N PHE A 243 -13.37 -8.94 11.17
CA PHE A 243 -12.79 -10.17 10.63
C PHE A 243 -12.69 -10.11 9.11
N ALA A 244 -11.76 -10.90 8.56
CA ALA A 244 -11.60 -11.12 7.14
C ALA A 244 -11.58 -12.62 6.82
N SER A 245 -12.38 -13.02 5.85
CA SER A 245 -12.49 -14.42 5.39
C SER A 245 -12.65 -14.47 3.86
N PRO A 246 -12.57 -15.64 3.21
CA PRO A 246 -12.78 -15.76 1.77
C PRO A 246 -14.15 -15.24 1.29
N GLN A 247 -15.15 -15.16 2.17
CA GLN A 247 -16.47 -14.61 1.85
C GLN A 247 -16.46 -13.07 1.79
N GLY A 248 -15.55 -12.41 2.49
CA GLY A 248 -15.46 -10.96 2.59
C GLY A 248 -14.98 -10.49 3.96
N ILE A 249 -15.30 -9.25 4.30
CA ILE A 249 -14.97 -8.62 5.57
C ILE A 249 -16.25 -8.43 6.37
N GLY A 250 -16.20 -8.50 7.70
CA GLY A 250 -17.30 -8.06 8.53
C GLY A 250 -16.85 -7.30 9.76
N VAL A 251 -17.71 -6.39 10.22
CA VAL A 251 -17.53 -5.61 11.45
C VAL A 251 -18.75 -5.73 12.34
N GLN A 252 -18.51 -5.93 13.64
CA GLN A 252 -19.54 -5.90 14.65
C GLN A 252 -19.77 -4.46 15.13
N THR A 253 -20.94 -3.92 14.83
CA THR A 253 -21.38 -2.58 15.28
C THR A 253 -22.41 -2.68 16.40
N THR A 254 -22.79 -1.54 16.98
CA THR A 254 -23.91 -1.47 17.95
C THR A 254 -25.24 -1.92 17.37
N ASP A 255 -25.42 -1.80 16.05
CA ASP A 255 -26.65 -2.15 15.34
C ASP A 255 -26.62 -3.58 14.75
N GLY A 256 -25.58 -4.36 15.07
CA GLY A 256 -25.33 -5.69 14.53
C GLY A 256 -24.17 -5.72 13.53
N TRP A 257 -24.11 -6.78 12.72
CA TRP A 257 -23.02 -6.95 11.75
C TRP A 257 -23.23 -6.12 10.49
N GLN A 258 -22.13 -5.56 9.98
CA GLN A 258 -22.04 -5.10 8.59
C GLN A 258 -21.07 -6.02 7.85
N LEU A 259 -21.48 -6.51 6.68
CA LEU A 259 -20.72 -7.44 5.85
C LEU A 259 -20.37 -6.77 4.52
N PHE A 260 -19.13 -6.95 4.09
CA PHE A 260 -18.58 -6.32 2.90
C PHE A 260 -18.03 -7.36 1.93
N THR A 261 -18.51 -7.29 0.71
CA THR A 261 -18.09 -8.08 -0.44
C THR A 261 -17.68 -7.15 -1.58
N GLY A 262 -17.42 -7.71 -2.76
CA GLY A 262 -17.18 -6.89 -3.96
C GLY A 262 -18.34 -5.97 -4.34
N GLN A 263 -19.58 -6.24 -3.88
CA GLN A 263 -20.72 -5.33 -4.09
C GLN A 263 -20.59 -4.03 -3.30
N GLU A 264 -19.92 -4.08 -2.14
CA GLU A 264 -19.68 -2.95 -1.25
C GLU A 264 -18.31 -2.27 -1.52
N GLY A 265 -17.63 -2.67 -2.59
CA GLY A 265 -16.36 -2.05 -3.01
C GLY A 265 -15.09 -2.80 -2.58
N LEU A 266 -15.21 -3.95 -1.92
CA LEU A 266 -14.04 -4.78 -1.60
C LEU A 266 -13.38 -5.29 -2.88
N SER A 267 -12.14 -4.88 -3.13
CA SER A 267 -11.43 -5.13 -4.39
C SER A 267 -10.83 -6.53 -4.52
N TYR A 268 -10.49 -7.17 -3.39
CA TYR A 268 -9.79 -8.46 -3.33
C TYR A 268 -10.10 -9.14 -2.00
N ASN A 269 -10.24 -10.47 -1.99
CA ASN A 269 -10.75 -11.24 -0.84
C ASN A 269 -9.86 -12.44 -0.43
N ASP A 270 -8.61 -12.44 -0.88
CA ASP A 270 -7.61 -13.45 -0.53
C ASP A 270 -6.64 -12.85 0.50
N PHE A 271 -7.11 -12.85 1.74
CA PHE A 271 -6.53 -12.15 2.88
C PHE A 271 -5.45 -12.97 3.60
N THR A 272 -4.53 -12.28 4.25
CA THR A 272 -3.50 -12.88 5.12
C THR A 272 -3.71 -12.52 6.59
N LEU A 273 -4.11 -11.28 6.90
CA LEU A 273 -4.38 -10.81 8.26
C LEU A 273 -5.23 -9.52 8.26
N ALA A 274 -5.66 -9.07 9.45
CA ALA A 274 -6.24 -7.75 9.68
C ALA A 274 -5.46 -7.02 10.79
N ALA A 275 -5.31 -5.70 10.68
CA ALA A 275 -4.62 -4.87 11.67
C ALA A 275 -5.39 -3.57 11.90
N PRO A 276 -5.44 -3.06 13.14
CA PRO A 276 -6.07 -1.79 13.41
C PRO A 276 -5.19 -0.64 12.90
N GLY A 277 -5.82 0.41 12.42
CA GLY A 277 -5.18 1.70 12.19
C GLY A 277 -5.66 2.75 13.18
N GLU A 278 -5.55 4.01 12.79
CA GLU A 278 -6.14 5.14 13.49
C GLU A 278 -7.68 5.07 13.54
N ALA A 279 -8.33 6.02 14.23
CA ALA A 279 -9.78 6.06 14.40
C ALA A 279 -10.56 5.81 13.09
N GLY A 280 -11.38 4.76 13.09
CA GLY A 280 -12.19 4.33 11.95
C GLY A 280 -11.45 3.58 10.83
N VAL A 281 -10.14 3.36 10.97
CA VAL A 281 -9.29 2.77 9.92
C VAL A 281 -8.87 1.36 10.28
N VAL A 282 -8.95 0.48 9.29
CA VAL A 282 -8.53 -0.93 9.41
C VAL A 282 -7.77 -1.32 8.16
N TRP A 283 -6.67 -2.03 8.36
CA TRP A 283 -5.86 -2.58 7.28
C TRP A 283 -6.05 -4.07 7.16
N PHE A 284 -6.04 -4.57 5.93
CA PHE A 284 -6.12 -5.99 5.62
C PHE A 284 -4.94 -6.37 4.73
N GLY A 285 -4.13 -7.31 5.21
CA GLY A 285 -3.09 -7.94 4.40
C GLY A 285 -3.71 -8.89 3.39
N THR A 286 -3.07 -9.03 2.23
CA THR A 286 -3.49 -9.96 1.17
C THR A 286 -2.27 -10.62 0.55
N HIS A 287 -2.50 -11.67 -0.26
CA HIS A 287 -1.44 -12.28 -1.06
C HIS A 287 -1.02 -11.43 -2.29
N LYS A 288 -1.57 -10.22 -2.49
CA LYS A 288 -1.24 -9.31 -3.61
C LYS A 288 -1.05 -7.84 -3.23
N GLY A 289 -0.87 -7.57 -1.93
CA GLY A 289 -0.68 -6.25 -1.35
C GLY A 289 -1.58 -6.04 -0.12
N ALA A 290 -1.98 -4.80 0.14
CA ALA A 290 -2.83 -4.47 1.29
C ALA A 290 -4.11 -3.74 0.87
N ILE A 291 -5.15 -3.80 1.71
CA ILE A 291 -6.38 -3.03 1.56
C ILE A 291 -6.54 -2.15 2.80
N ARG A 292 -6.70 -0.85 2.60
CA ARG A 292 -7.04 0.12 3.64
C ARG A 292 -8.55 0.37 3.62
N PHE A 293 -9.22 0.25 4.74
CA PHE A 293 -10.57 0.77 4.92
C PHE A 293 -10.49 2.08 5.69
N ASP A 294 -10.94 3.19 5.09
CA ASP A 294 -10.82 4.54 5.67
C ASP A 294 -12.03 4.96 6.54
N GLY A 295 -12.88 4.00 6.93
CA GLY A 295 -14.17 4.24 7.57
C GLY A 295 -15.33 4.34 6.58
N LYS A 296 -15.05 4.43 5.28
CA LYS A 296 -16.07 4.59 4.23
C LYS A 296 -15.83 3.74 2.99
N THR A 297 -14.59 3.61 2.55
CA THR A 297 -14.20 3.00 1.29
C THR A 297 -13.02 2.07 1.47
N PHE A 298 -12.97 1.03 0.66
CA PHE A 298 -11.84 0.12 0.56
C PHE A 298 -10.90 0.62 -0.55
N GLU A 299 -9.64 0.82 -0.19
CA GLU A 299 -8.63 1.31 -1.10
C GLU A 299 -7.47 0.31 -1.19
N TYR A 300 -7.14 -0.12 -2.40
CA TYR A 300 -6.15 -1.18 -2.63
C TYR A 300 -4.74 -0.64 -2.86
N ARG A 301 -3.77 -1.20 -2.14
CA ARG A 301 -2.34 -0.90 -2.22
C ARG A 301 -1.60 -2.11 -2.78
N GLN A 302 -1.61 -2.22 -4.11
CA GLN A 302 -1.01 -3.34 -4.85
C GLN A 302 0.53 -3.26 -4.84
N ALA A 303 1.20 -4.39 -4.66
CA ALA A 303 2.64 -4.55 -4.94
C ALA A 303 2.91 -4.71 -6.46
N PRO A 304 4.10 -4.36 -6.97
CA PRO A 304 5.22 -3.73 -6.27
C PRO A 304 5.12 -2.19 -6.22
N ARG A 305 3.93 -1.61 -6.51
CA ARG A 305 3.76 -0.15 -6.53
C ARG A 305 3.82 0.46 -5.13
N TRP A 306 3.15 -0.18 -4.18
CA TRP A 306 2.98 0.34 -2.82
C TRP A 306 3.78 -0.42 -1.77
N LEU A 307 4.25 -1.62 -2.10
CA LEU A 307 4.87 -2.56 -1.17
C LEU A 307 6.01 -3.31 -1.88
N PRO A 308 7.03 -3.80 -1.16
CA PRO A 308 8.19 -4.43 -1.78
C PRO A 308 7.89 -5.84 -2.34
N ALA A 309 6.87 -6.53 -1.83
CA ALA A 309 6.39 -7.81 -2.35
C ALA A 309 4.86 -7.96 -2.26
N GLU A 310 4.32 -8.91 -3.02
CA GLU A 310 2.89 -9.20 -3.10
C GLU A 310 2.31 -9.75 -1.80
N GLU A 311 3.05 -10.60 -1.08
CA GLU A 311 2.57 -11.22 0.15
C GLU A 311 2.82 -10.33 1.38
N VAL A 312 1.75 -9.96 2.06
CA VAL A 312 1.80 -9.22 3.34
C VAL A 312 1.74 -10.20 4.50
N ARG A 313 2.78 -10.22 5.33
CA ARG A 313 2.92 -11.14 6.49
C ARG A 313 2.58 -10.50 7.83
N GLY A 314 2.65 -9.17 7.91
CA GLY A 314 2.34 -8.41 9.11
C GLY A 314 2.09 -6.96 8.77
N ILE A 315 1.29 -6.30 9.59
CA ILE A 315 0.96 -4.89 9.48
C ILE A 315 1.00 -4.28 10.87
N ALA A 316 1.67 -3.16 11.03
CA ALA A 316 1.62 -2.34 12.24
C ALA A 316 1.42 -0.87 11.83
N VAL A 317 0.61 -0.14 12.58
CA VAL A 317 0.30 1.27 12.30
C VAL A 317 0.73 2.11 13.50
N ASN A 318 1.51 3.16 13.24
CA ASN A 318 2.00 4.07 14.27
C ASN A 318 0.94 5.10 14.68
N SER A 319 1.20 5.95 15.67
CA SER A 319 0.21 6.94 16.13
C SER A 319 -0.06 8.09 15.14
N ASP A 320 0.88 8.34 14.22
CA ASP A 320 0.71 9.28 13.10
C ASP A 320 -0.15 8.67 11.96
N GLY A 321 -0.42 7.36 12.03
CA GLY A 321 -1.23 6.63 11.08
C GLY A 321 -0.46 6.16 9.84
N ASP A 322 0.86 6.09 9.93
CA ASP A 322 1.72 5.47 8.93
C ASP A 322 1.67 3.95 9.10
N ALA A 323 1.46 3.27 7.98
CA ALA A 323 1.32 1.83 7.97
C ALA A 323 2.62 1.16 7.55
N TRP A 324 3.08 0.22 8.35
CA TRP A 324 4.29 -0.55 8.15
C TRP A 324 3.95 -2.02 7.84
N PHE A 325 4.64 -2.60 6.87
CA PHE A 325 4.31 -3.89 6.29
C PHE A 325 5.51 -4.83 6.30
N ALA A 326 5.36 -6.00 6.92
CA ALA A 326 6.32 -7.10 6.79
C ALA A 326 6.06 -7.88 5.49
N THR A 327 7.09 -8.08 4.67
CA THR A 327 7.00 -8.83 3.41
C THR A 327 8.23 -9.75 3.22
N PRO A 328 8.19 -10.74 2.29
CA PRO A 328 9.36 -11.57 1.98
C PRO A 328 10.52 -10.83 1.29
N GLU A 329 10.33 -9.59 0.83
CA GLU A 329 11.32 -8.83 0.07
C GLU A 329 11.63 -7.45 0.70
N GLY A 330 11.38 -7.30 2.00
CA GLY A 330 11.70 -6.09 2.76
C GLY A 330 10.53 -5.57 3.59
N VAL A 331 10.73 -4.40 4.19
CA VAL A 331 9.71 -3.66 4.92
C VAL A 331 9.11 -2.61 3.99
N GLY A 332 7.80 -2.56 3.87
CA GLY A 332 7.10 -1.45 3.21
C GLY A 332 6.60 -0.46 4.25
N GLU A 333 6.63 0.84 3.93
CA GLU A 333 6.03 1.91 4.71
C GLU A 333 5.11 2.71 3.79
N ILE A 334 3.90 3.01 4.26
CA ILE A 334 2.99 3.98 3.63
C ILE A 334 2.76 5.10 4.62
N GLU A 335 3.50 6.19 4.43
CA GLU A 335 3.41 7.41 5.23
C GLU A 335 2.37 8.37 4.63
N ARG A 336 1.68 9.13 5.48
CA ARG A 336 0.83 10.24 5.03
C ARG A 336 1.48 11.58 5.31
N ARG A 337 1.98 12.20 4.24
CA ARG A 337 2.59 13.54 4.31
C ARG A 337 1.59 14.63 3.91
N PRO A 338 1.32 15.63 4.77
CA PRO A 338 0.55 16.80 4.39
C PRO A 338 1.19 17.52 3.20
N THR A 339 0.42 17.77 2.14
CA THR A 339 0.90 18.47 0.95
C THR A 339 -0.20 19.31 0.30
N THR A 340 0.17 20.16 -0.65
CA THR A 340 -0.74 20.92 -1.51
C THR A 340 -0.69 20.43 -2.95
N LEU A 341 -1.73 20.74 -3.74
CA LEU A 341 -1.71 20.46 -5.18
C LEU A 341 -0.54 21.15 -5.90
N ALA A 342 -0.10 22.32 -5.39
CA ALA A 342 1.02 23.07 -5.95
C ALA A 342 2.37 22.38 -5.69
N GLU A 343 2.59 21.87 -4.48
CA GLU A 343 3.80 21.10 -4.15
C GLU A 343 3.85 19.77 -4.91
N LYS A 344 2.72 19.06 -4.99
CA LYS A 344 2.61 17.83 -5.76
C LYS A 344 2.86 18.05 -7.26
N ALA A 345 2.31 19.13 -7.83
CA ALA A 345 2.61 19.51 -9.20
C ALA A 345 4.10 19.82 -9.37
N LYS A 346 4.70 20.61 -8.47
CA LYS A 346 6.13 20.91 -8.51
C LYS A 346 7.00 19.65 -8.50
N PHE A 347 6.66 18.64 -7.67
CA PHE A 347 7.37 17.37 -7.65
C PHE A 347 7.40 16.70 -9.03
N PHE A 348 6.24 16.54 -9.68
CA PHE A 348 6.18 15.93 -11.01
C PHE A 348 6.88 16.76 -12.08
N GLU A 349 6.85 18.09 -11.95
CA GLU A 349 7.56 18.98 -12.87
C GLU A 349 9.08 18.85 -12.75
N ASP A 350 9.60 18.74 -11.53
CA ASP A 350 11.03 18.53 -11.30
C ASP A 350 11.47 17.14 -11.82
N GLU A 351 10.63 16.11 -11.64
CA GLU A 351 10.83 14.77 -12.20
C GLU A 351 10.86 14.76 -13.73
N ILE A 352 9.93 15.47 -14.37
CA ILE A 352 9.88 15.59 -15.83
C ILE A 352 11.15 16.28 -16.34
N ASP A 353 11.56 17.37 -15.70
CA ASP A 353 12.75 18.13 -16.06
C ASP A 353 14.03 17.27 -15.91
N ALA A 354 14.11 16.43 -14.88
CA ALA A 354 15.28 15.60 -14.59
C ALA A 354 15.40 14.37 -15.52
N TYR A 355 14.29 13.70 -15.83
CA TYR A 355 14.32 12.36 -16.41
C TYR A 355 13.57 12.23 -17.73
N HIS A 356 12.42 12.88 -17.87
CA HIS A 356 11.47 12.56 -18.95
C HIS A 356 11.61 13.43 -20.20
N ARG A 357 12.25 14.60 -20.09
CA ARG A 357 12.51 15.46 -21.25
C ARG A 357 13.62 14.87 -22.12
N ARG A 358 13.29 14.62 -23.38
CA ARG A 358 14.23 14.13 -24.38
C ARG A 358 14.38 15.09 -25.54
N THR A 359 15.52 14.96 -26.21
CA THR A 359 15.91 15.77 -27.37
C THR A 359 15.98 17.28 -27.06
N PRO A 360 16.60 18.08 -27.93
CA PRO A 360 16.52 19.53 -27.83
C PRO A 360 15.10 20.12 -27.95
N PHE A 361 14.14 19.34 -28.47
CA PHE A 361 12.74 19.78 -28.62
C PHE A 361 11.91 19.61 -27.35
N GLY A 362 12.41 18.88 -26.34
CA GLY A 362 11.76 18.78 -25.04
C GLY A 362 10.51 17.89 -24.99
N TYR A 363 10.40 16.88 -25.87
CA TYR A 363 9.33 15.88 -25.78
C TYR A 363 9.35 15.20 -24.41
N VAL A 364 8.17 14.93 -23.86
CA VAL A 364 7.99 14.29 -22.56
C VAL A 364 7.58 12.85 -22.80
N LEU A 365 8.32 11.88 -22.26
CA LEU A 365 8.04 10.45 -22.41
C LEU A 365 8.51 9.66 -21.19
N ASP A 366 8.03 8.42 -21.07
CA ASP A 366 8.49 7.51 -20.03
C ASP A 366 9.98 7.14 -20.19
N VAL A 367 10.57 6.74 -19.07
CA VAL A 367 11.95 6.25 -18.97
C VAL A 367 11.94 4.85 -18.40
N HIS A 368 12.92 4.05 -18.83
CA HIS A 368 13.14 2.73 -18.25
C HIS A 368 14.19 2.82 -17.16
N LEU A 369 13.82 2.44 -15.94
CA LEU A 369 14.76 2.24 -14.84
C LEU A 369 15.36 0.85 -14.92
N LYS A 370 16.66 0.72 -14.59
CA LYS A 370 17.33 -0.58 -14.53
C LYS A 370 16.79 -1.44 -13.39
N ASN A 371 16.58 -0.82 -12.23
CA ASN A 371 15.94 -1.42 -11.07
C ASN A 371 14.70 -0.58 -10.72
N ALA A 372 13.61 -1.21 -10.30
CA ALA A 372 12.39 -0.50 -9.91
C ALA A 372 12.67 0.43 -8.72
N GLY A 373 12.17 1.67 -8.77
CA GLY A 373 12.36 2.68 -7.71
C GLY A 373 13.73 3.39 -7.73
N ASP A 374 14.76 2.81 -8.33
CA ASP A 374 16.10 3.39 -8.43
C ASP A 374 16.24 4.26 -9.68
N LYS A 375 16.33 5.57 -9.48
CA LYS A 375 16.48 6.56 -10.55
C LYS A 375 17.93 6.93 -10.86
N SER A 376 18.92 6.29 -10.23
CA SER A 376 20.34 6.55 -10.47
C SER A 376 20.80 6.04 -11.84
N GLU A 377 20.18 4.96 -12.32
CA GLU A 377 20.41 4.37 -13.64
C GLU A 377 19.08 4.31 -14.42
N PHE A 378 18.91 5.21 -15.39
CA PHE A 378 17.75 5.24 -16.28
C PHE A 378 18.18 5.35 -17.74
N THR A 379 17.31 4.87 -18.64
CA THR A 379 17.49 4.98 -20.09
C THR A 379 16.27 5.63 -20.72
N GLN A 380 16.53 6.59 -21.60
CA GLN A 380 15.55 7.12 -22.53
C GLN A 380 15.56 6.26 -23.79
N HIS A 381 14.39 6.02 -24.37
CA HIS A 381 14.23 5.20 -25.57
C HIS A 381 13.24 5.91 -26.49
N ASP A 382 13.46 5.93 -27.80
CA ASP A 382 12.43 6.39 -28.72
C ASP A 382 11.20 5.50 -28.62
N SER A 383 10.02 6.12 -28.53
CA SER A 383 8.75 5.41 -28.63
C SER A 383 8.09 5.80 -29.95
N ASP A 384 7.07 5.06 -30.39
CA ASP A 384 6.25 5.46 -31.53
C ASP A 384 5.28 6.60 -31.17
N ASN A 385 5.56 7.40 -30.13
CA ASN A 385 4.58 8.30 -29.56
C ASN A 385 5.14 9.53 -28.82
N ASP A 386 6.10 10.24 -29.41
CA ASP A 386 6.61 11.52 -28.89
C ASP A 386 5.48 12.57 -28.69
N GLY A 387 4.38 12.45 -29.46
CA GLY A 387 3.26 13.40 -29.42
C GLY A 387 2.30 13.22 -28.24
N LEU A 388 1.97 11.99 -27.81
CA LEU A 388 0.87 11.77 -26.86
C LEU A 388 1.14 12.40 -25.49
N TRP A 389 2.20 11.97 -24.82
CA TRP A 389 2.52 12.45 -23.48
C TRP A 389 2.91 13.93 -23.48
N THR A 390 3.63 14.38 -24.51
CA THR A 390 3.95 15.81 -24.71
C THR A 390 2.69 16.66 -24.84
N SER A 391 1.66 16.20 -25.57
CA SER A 391 0.40 16.94 -25.72
C SER A 391 -0.40 17.00 -24.41
N MET A 392 -0.43 15.92 -23.63
CA MET A 392 -1.09 15.88 -22.32
C MET A 392 -0.39 16.82 -21.33
N TYR A 393 0.94 16.79 -21.30
CA TYR A 393 1.75 17.70 -20.51
C TYR A 393 1.50 19.17 -20.92
N GLY A 394 1.54 19.48 -22.23
CA GLY A 394 1.27 20.83 -22.73
C GLY A 394 -0.12 21.35 -22.35
N ALA A 395 -1.14 20.49 -22.40
CA ALA A 395 -2.49 20.82 -21.93
C ALA A 395 -2.51 21.10 -20.41
N GLY A 396 -1.82 20.29 -19.61
CA GLY A 396 -1.63 20.52 -18.17
C GLY A 396 -1.02 21.88 -17.87
N GLU A 397 0.04 22.25 -18.59
CA GLU A 397 0.72 23.55 -18.44
C GLU A 397 -0.15 24.74 -18.90
N CYS A 398 -1.01 24.55 -19.91
CA CYS A 398 -2.04 25.53 -20.27
C CYS A 398 -3.02 25.78 -19.11
N PHE A 399 -3.52 24.72 -18.46
CA PHE A 399 -4.38 24.85 -17.29
C PHE A 399 -3.64 25.49 -16.11
N ALA A 400 -2.39 25.09 -15.87
CA ALA A 400 -1.54 25.67 -14.83
C ALA A 400 -1.35 27.18 -15.06
N TYR A 401 -1.06 27.62 -16.28
CA TYR A 401 -0.99 29.05 -16.61
C TYR A 401 -2.37 29.72 -16.46
N GLY A 402 -3.43 29.07 -16.91
CA GLY A 402 -4.80 29.54 -16.76
C GLY A 402 -5.14 29.90 -15.31
N ALA A 403 -4.82 29.00 -14.39
CA ALA A 403 -5.09 29.10 -12.95
C ALA A 403 -4.13 30.04 -12.20
N THR A 404 -2.83 29.96 -12.48
CA THR A 404 -1.79 30.63 -11.66
C THR A 404 -1.24 31.90 -12.27
N LYS A 405 -1.41 32.09 -13.59
CA LYS A 405 -0.71 33.09 -14.40
C LYS A 405 0.83 33.00 -14.32
N ASN A 406 1.38 31.86 -13.92
CA ASN A 406 2.83 31.65 -13.85
C ASN A 406 3.48 31.67 -15.24
N PRO A 407 4.41 32.61 -15.53
CA PRO A 407 5.04 32.70 -16.85
C PRO A 407 5.80 31.42 -17.25
N LYS A 408 6.38 30.67 -16.30
CA LYS A 408 7.07 29.41 -16.59
C LYS A 408 6.10 28.35 -17.15
N ALA A 409 4.87 28.31 -16.65
CA ALA A 409 3.85 27.40 -17.17
C ALA A 409 3.47 27.74 -18.61
N LYS A 410 3.36 29.04 -18.94
CA LYS A 410 3.11 29.48 -20.32
C LYS A 410 4.26 29.10 -21.25
N GLU A 411 5.51 29.29 -20.81
CA GLU A 411 6.69 28.93 -21.57
C GLU A 411 6.72 27.42 -21.87
N ARG A 412 6.48 26.61 -20.85
CA ARG A 412 6.41 25.15 -20.97
C ARG A 412 5.29 24.67 -21.88
N ALA A 413 4.10 25.25 -21.76
CA ALA A 413 2.99 24.98 -22.68
C ALA A 413 3.34 25.33 -24.13
N THR A 414 4.02 26.47 -24.34
CA THR A 414 4.47 26.89 -25.66
C THR A 414 5.49 25.91 -26.23
N ALA A 415 6.49 25.50 -25.43
CA ALA A 415 7.50 24.54 -25.86
C ALA A 415 6.87 23.18 -26.23
N ALA A 416 5.93 22.68 -25.43
CA ALA A 416 5.21 21.44 -25.72
C ALA A 416 4.39 21.54 -27.02
N PHE A 417 3.71 22.66 -27.24
CA PHE A 417 2.98 22.91 -28.49
C PHE A 417 3.92 22.92 -29.70
N GLU A 418 5.05 23.63 -29.60
CA GLU A 418 6.04 23.72 -30.68
C GLU A 418 6.65 22.35 -31.01
N ALA A 419 6.92 21.53 -29.99
CA ALA A 419 7.40 20.16 -30.18
C ALA A 419 6.36 19.30 -30.94
N VAL A 420 5.09 19.32 -30.51
CA VAL A 420 4.02 18.57 -31.19
C VAL A 420 3.76 19.11 -32.61
N ARG A 421 3.84 20.43 -32.81
CA ARG A 421 3.75 21.05 -34.14
C ARG A 421 4.87 20.55 -35.05
N PHE A 422 6.10 20.49 -34.55
CA PHE A 422 7.25 20.05 -35.33
C PHE A 422 7.10 18.63 -35.87
N LEU A 423 6.50 17.70 -35.10
CA LEU A 423 6.16 16.36 -35.60
C LEU A 423 5.32 16.40 -36.89
N SER A 424 4.43 17.38 -37.03
CA SER A 424 3.61 17.54 -38.25
C SER A 424 4.38 18.18 -39.41
N GLU A 425 5.33 19.06 -39.10
CA GLU A 425 6.07 19.85 -40.10
C GLU A 425 7.23 19.09 -40.71
N VAL A 426 7.95 18.31 -39.89
CA VAL A 426 9.17 17.59 -40.29
C VAL A 426 8.92 16.53 -41.36
N THR A 427 7.69 16.05 -41.53
CA THR A 427 7.32 15.09 -42.57
C THR A 427 7.02 15.74 -43.93
N GLN A 428 7.03 17.07 -43.99
CA GLN A 428 6.68 17.85 -45.18
C GLN A 428 7.94 18.45 -45.84
N GLY A 429 7.82 18.87 -47.10
CA GLY A 429 8.87 19.63 -47.80
C GLY A 429 10.09 18.85 -48.31
N GLY A 430 10.22 17.55 -48.00
CA GLY A 430 11.26 16.68 -48.55
C GLY A 430 11.00 16.18 -49.98
N SER A 431 11.90 15.35 -50.52
CA SER A 431 11.71 14.70 -51.83
C SER A 431 10.60 13.64 -51.85
N HIS A 432 10.23 13.14 -50.67
CA HIS A 432 9.15 12.17 -50.44
C HIS A 432 8.32 12.61 -49.23
N PRO A 433 7.51 13.69 -49.35
CA PRO A 433 6.72 14.19 -48.23
C PRO A 433 5.62 13.18 -47.85
N ALA A 434 5.29 13.10 -46.56
CA ALA A 434 4.15 12.32 -46.10
C ALA A 434 2.83 12.98 -46.55
N PRO A 435 1.73 12.22 -46.70
CA PRO A 435 0.43 12.81 -46.99
C PRO A 435 0.06 13.86 -45.93
N PRO A 436 -0.66 14.94 -46.31
CA PRO A 436 -1.10 15.95 -45.35
C PRO A 436 -1.86 15.31 -44.18
N GLY A 437 -1.51 15.71 -42.95
CA GLY A 437 -2.10 15.18 -41.73
C GLY A 437 -1.44 13.91 -41.18
N PHE A 438 -0.33 13.44 -41.77
CA PHE A 438 0.49 12.36 -41.21
C PHE A 438 1.73 12.92 -40.48
N PRO A 439 1.66 13.12 -39.15
CA PRO A 439 2.80 13.57 -38.37
C PRO A 439 3.83 12.44 -38.20
N ALA A 440 5.08 12.83 -37.97
CA ALA A 440 6.10 11.95 -37.43
C ALA A 440 5.64 11.43 -36.06
N ARG A 441 5.91 10.16 -35.80
CA ARG A 441 5.59 9.53 -34.51
C ARG A 441 6.71 9.66 -33.50
N THR A 442 7.93 9.89 -33.98
CA THR A 442 9.14 10.02 -33.18
C THR A 442 10.21 10.81 -33.93
N ILE A 443 11.11 11.48 -33.21
CA ILE A 443 12.27 12.16 -33.78
C ILE A 443 13.56 11.61 -33.18
N LEU A 444 14.41 11.08 -34.05
CA LEU A 444 15.72 10.55 -33.69
C LEU A 444 16.84 11.50 -34.10
N PRO A 445 17.91 11.62 -33.28
CA PRO A 445 19.10 12.33 -33.69
C PRO A 445 19.80 11.59 -34.85
N THR A 446 20.31 12.34 -35.83
CA THR A 446 21.01 11.78 -36.99
C THR A 446 22.34 11.10 -36.64
N SER A 447 22.84 11.28 -35.42
CA SER A 447 24.02 10.60 -34.88
C SER A 447 23.71 9.23 -34.26
N GLY A 448 22.42 8.87 -34.15
CA GLY A 448 21.99 7.57 -33.64
C GLY A 448 22.13 6.45 -34.70
N PRO A 449 21.93 5.19 -34.30
CA PRO A 449 21.91 4.06 -35.23
C PRO A 449 20.77 4.22 -36.26
N ASN A 450 21.01 3.79 -37.50
CA ASN A 450 19.99 3.83 -38.54
C ASN A 450 18.87 2.84 -38.18
N PRO A 451 17.62 3.29 -37.96
CA PRO A 451 16.54 2.41 -37.53
C PRO A 451 16.15 1.37 -38.59
N ASN A 452 16.61 1.51 -39.84
CA ASN A 452 16.36 0.55 -40.92
C ASN A 452 17.48 -0.49 -41.10
N GLU A 453 18.53 -0.45 -40.27
CA GLU A 453 19.69 -1.36 -40.37
C GLU A 453 19.66 -2.48 -39.31
N GLN A 454 18.49 -2.82 -38.75
CA GLN A 454 18.32 -3.95 -37.81
C GLN A 454 18.40 -5.31 -38.50
#